data_AF-A0AA39PYX4-F1
#
_entry.id   AF-A0AA39PYX4-F1
#
_cell.length_a   1.000
_cell.length_b   1.000
_cell.length_c   1.000
_cell.angle_alpha   90.00
_cell.angle_beta   90.00
_cell.angle_gamma   90.00
#
_symmetry.space_group_name_H-M   'P 1'
#
loop_
_entity.id
_entity.type
_entity.pdbx_description
1 polymer ?
#
loop_
_entity_poly.entity_id
_entity_poly.type
_entity_poly.pdbx_seq_one_letter_code
_entity_poly.pdbx_strand_id
1 'polypeptide(L)'
;NRTVPILDVLQIPDEKDMVLLVMPKLRDFNSPHFHYHAEVVKVIYHILEGLDFMHKLKIFHNDACIFNFMMDATKVCPKGFHFAQKLSVNSVHYKLPNCYHCCVAPVQYYIINFESSKEMEEG
;
A
#
# COMPACT_ATOMS: atom_id res chain seq x y z
N ASN A 1 -10.34 8.13 3.16
CA ASN A 1 -9.08 7.72 3.81
C ASN A 1 -8.38 6.68 2.93
N ARG A 2 -7.10 6.90 2.59
CA ARG A 2 -6.27 6.01 1.76
C ARG A 2 -4.92 5.67 2.42
N THR A 3 -4.84 5.81 3.74
CA THR A 3 -3.68 5.34 4.51
C THR A 3 -3.83 3.85 4.82
N VAL A 4 -2.72 3.12 4.91
CA VAL A 4 -2.76 1.71 5.33
C VAL A 4 -3.36 1.59 6.73
N PRO A 5 -4.32 0.67 6.96
CA PRO A 5 -4.88 0.49 8.29
C PRO A 5 -3.90 -0.28 9.19
N ILE A 6 -3.84 0.11 10.46
CA ILE A 6 -3.22 -0.69 11.51
C ILE A 6 -4.28 -1.69 11.99
N LEU A 7 -3.99 -2.99 11.83
CA LEU A 7 -4.88 -4.08 12.25
C LEU A 7 -4.68 -4.45 13.71
N ASP A 8 -3.44 -4.36 14.20
CA ASP A 8 -3.08 -4.66 15.58
C ASP A 8 -1.73 -3.99 15.95
N VAL A 9 -1.45 -3.86 17.25
CA VAL A 9 -0.18 -3.35 17.79
C VAL A 9 0.30 -4.32 18.86
N LEU A 10 1.39 -5.03 18.56
CA LEU A 10 1.94 -6.04 19.46
C LEU A 10 3.15 -5.47 20.22
N GLN A 11 3.13 -5.54 21.54
CA GLN A 11 4.31 -5.20 22.36
C GLN A 11 5.38 -6.28 22.18
N ILE A 12 6.62 -5.86 21.97
CA ILE A 12 7.76 -6.79 21.92
C ILE A 12 8.18 -7.10 23.37
N PRO A 13 8.28 -8.39 23.78
CA PRO A 13 8.81 -8.73 25.09
C PRO A 13 10.18 -8.13 25.32
N ASP A 14 10.44 -7.63 26.52
CA ASP A 14 11.71 -7.04 26.97
C ASP A 14 12.14 -5.72 26.29
N GLU A 15 11.41 -5.24 25.27
CA GLU A 15 11.66 -3.96 24.59
C GLU A 15 10.52 -2.96 24.88
N LYS A 16 10.77 -1.96 25.74
CA LYS A 16 9.73 -1.02 26.18
C LYS A 16 9.38 0.06 25.16
N ASP A 17 10.34 0.41 24.30
CA ASP A 17 10.22 1.53 23.37
C ASP A 17 9.95 1.09 21.93
N MET A 18 9.68 -0.20 21.70
CA MET A 18 9.38 -0.76 20.39
C MET A 18 8.07 -1.54 20.39
N VAL A 19 7.32 -1.37 19.30
CA VAL A 19 6.09 -2.13 19.03
C VAL A 19 6.14 -2.69 17.62
N LEU A 20 5.48 -3.83 17.42
CA LEU A 20 5.27 -4.41 16.10
C LEU A 20 3.88 -4.04 15.60
N LEU A 21 3.83 -3.24 14.54
CA LEU A 21 2.57 -2.89 13.88
C LEU A 21 2.15 -4.01 12.92
N VAL A 22 0.94 -4.52 13.11
CA VAL A 22 0.33 -5.49 12.19
C VAL A 22 -0.48 -4.70 11.16
N MET A 23 -0.12 -4.84 9.89
CA MET A 23 -0.78 -4.17 8.76
C MET A 23 -1.14 -5.19 7.67
N PRO A 24 -2.07 -4.89 6.76
CA PRO A 24 -2.36 -5.76 5.63
C PRO A 24 -1.12 -6.01 4.76
N LYS A 25 -0.99 -7.23 4.24
CA LYS A 25 0.02 -7.55 3.23
C LYS A 25 -0.39 -6.93 1.89
N LEU A 26 0.26 -5.84 1.51
CA LEU A 26 0.00 -5.14 0.26
C LEU A 26 1.07 -5.46 -0.79
N ARG A 27 0.75 -5.16 -2.06
CA ARG A 27 1.65 -5.33 -3.21
C ARG A 27 1.97 -3.99 -3.84
N ASP A 28 3.10 -3.89 -4.52
CA ASP A 28 3.47 -2.71 -5.32
C ASP A 28 2.33 -2.34 -6.28
N PHE A 29 1.96 -1.06 -6.27
CA PHE A 29 0.74 -0.56 -6.94
C PHE A 29 0.70 -0.82 -8.46
N ASN A 30 1.85 -1.03 -9.09
CA ASN A 30 2.05 -1.23 -10.52
C ASN A 30 2.59 -2.63 -10.87
N SER A 31 2.37 -3.62 -9.98
CA SER A 31 2.77 -5.01 -10.21
C SER A 31 1.56 -5.93 -10.16
N PRO A 32 1.05 -6.47 -11.29
CA PRO A 32 1.60 -6.41 -12.64
C PRO A 32 1.56 -4.98 -13.24
N HIS A 33 2.35 -4.75 -14.28
CA HIS A 33 2.34 -3.45 -14.97
C HIS A 33 0.94 -3.10 -15.49
N PHE A 34 0.63 -1.81 -15.47
CA PHE A 34 -0.60 -1.28 -16.05
C PHE A 34 -0.67 -1.62 -17.55
N HIS A 35 -1.86 -2.02 -17.98
CA HIS A 35 -2.18 -2.32 -19.36
C HIS A 35 -2.81 -1.10 -20.08
N TYR A 36 -3.54 -0.25 -19.35
CA TYR A 36 -4.21 0.94 -19.89
C TYR A 36 -3.85 2.21 -19.12
N HIS A 37 -3.78 3.35 -19.82
CA HIS A 37 -3.57 4.66 -19.21
C HIS A 37 -4.62 5.02 -18.14
N ALA A 38 -5.86 4.53 -18.31
CA ALA A 38 -6.93 4.76 -17.34
C ALA A 38 -6.62 4.15 -15.96
N GLU A 39 -5.82 3.08 -15.89
CA GLU A 39 -5.38 2.48 -14.62
C GLU A 39 -4.42 3.42 -13.89
N VAL A 40 -3.50 4.05 -14.62
CA VAL A 40 -2.56 5.05 -14.08
C VAL A 40 -3.32 6.26 -13.53
N VAL A 41 -4.26 6.79 -14.30
CA VAL A 41 -5.10 7.94 -13.88
C VAL A 41 -5.86 7.61 -12.60
N LYS A 42 -6.39 6.39 -12.49
CA LYS A 42 -7.12 5.94 -11.29
C LYS A 42 -6.22 5.85 -10.06
N VAL A 43 -4.99 5.36 -10.20
CA VAL A 43 -4.00 5.34 -9.13
C VAL A 43 -3.69 6.76 -8.65
N ILE A 44 -3.41 7.68 -9.58
CA ILE A 44 -3.11 9.07 -9.26
C ILE A 44 -4.28 9.69 -8.48
N TYR A 45 -5.52 9.45 -8.91
CA TYR A 45 -6.70 9.93 -8.21
C TYR A 45 -6.76 9.42 -6.76
N HIS A 46 -6.52 8.13 -6.53
CA HIS A 46 -6.52 7.55 -5.17
C HIS A 46 -5.38 8.12 -4.30
N ILE A 47 -4.20 8.36 -4.86
CA ILE A 47 -3.08 8.97 -4.14
C ILE A 47 -3.44 10.40 -3.73
N LEU A 48 -3.96 11.20 -4.67
CA LEU A 48 -4.37 12.58 -4.39
C LEU A 48 -5.51 12.65 -3.35
N GLU A 49 -6.47 11.74 -3.41
CA GLU A 49 -7.52 11.60 -2.38
C GLU A 49 -6.93 11.32 -0.99
N GLY A 50 -5.89 10.47 -0.92
CA GLY A 50 -5.16 10.19 0.32
C GLY A 50 -4.40 11.40 0.87
N LEU A 51 -3.65 12.09 0.00
CA LEU A 51 -2.92 13.30 0.36
C LEU A 51 -3.86 14.42 0.81
N ASP A 52 -4.94 14.67 0.08
CA ASP A 52 -5.97 15.66 0.45
C ASP A 52 -6.59 15.35 1.81
N PHE A 53 -6.89 14.08 2.09
CA PHE A 53 -7.37 13.66 3.41
C PHE A 53 -6.35 13.95 4.52
N MET A 54 -5.07 13.64 4.32
CA MET A 54 -4.01 13.94 5.31
C MET A 54 -3.84 15.44 5.53
N HIS A 55 -3.82 16.23 4.44
CA HIS A 55 -3.68 17.68 4.52
C HIS A 55 -4.85 18.35 5.25
N LYS A 56 -6.08 17.84 5.11
CA LYS A 56 -7.24 18.29 5.89
C LYS A 56 -7.08 18.03 7.39
N LEU A 57 -6.32 17.01 7.76
CA LEU A 57 -5.93 16.72 9.14
C LEU A 57 -4.63 17.43 9.55
N LYS A 58 -4.11 18.34 8.71
CA LYS A 58 -2.82 19.02 8.92
C LYS A 58 -1.63 18.06 9.03
N ILE A 59 -1.73 16.88 8.43
CA ILE A 59 -0.65 15.88 8.38
C ILE A 59 0.03 15.94 7.01
N PHE A 60 1.34 16.10 7.00
CA PHE A 60 2.19 16.00 5.82
C PHE A 60 2.94 14.67 5.82
N HIS A 61 2.80 13.88 4.77
CA HIS A 61 3.48 12.57 4.67
C HIS A 61 5.01 12.70 4.57
N ASN A 62 5.50 13.76 3.91
CA ASN A 62 6.92 14.08 3.62
C ASN A 62 7.73 13.06 2.81
N ASP A 63 7.27 11.82 2.65
CA ASP A 63 7.90 10.83 1.77
C ASP A 63 6.88 10.15 0.84
N ALA A 64 6.05 10.93 0.14
CA ALA A 64 5.02 10.39 -0.77
C ALA A 64 5.63 9.93 -2.12
N CYS A 65 6.60 9.00 -2.07
CA CYS A 65 7.27 8.46 -3.23
C CYS A 65 6.58 7.18 -3.77
N ILE A 66 6.94 6.77 -4.98
CA ILE A 66 6.33 5.60 -5.65
C ILE A 66 6.46 4.28 -4.86
N PHE A 67 7.48 4.17 -3.99
CA PHE A 67 7.71 2.97 -3.17
C PHE A 67 6.74 2.88 -1.98
N ASN A 68 6.11 3.99 -1.62
CA ASN A 68 5.15 4.08 -0.53
C ASN A 68 3.69 4.00 -1.02
N PHE A 69 3.48 3.71 -2.30
CA PHE A 69 2.16 3.45 -2.88
C PHE A 69 1.96 1.96 -3.12
N MET A 70 0.99 1.40 -2.44
CA MET A 70 0.72 -0.03 -2.44
C MET A 70 -0.72 -0.31 -2.82
N MET A 71 -1.03 -1.54 -3.20
CA MET A 71 -2.38 -1.98 -3.53
C MET A 71 -2.78 -3.22 -2.75
N ASP A 72 -4.08 -3.34 -2.50
CA ASP A 72 -4.69 -4.62 -2.18
C ASP A 72 -4.76 -5.48 -3.45
N ALA A 73 -3.87 -6.47 -3.51
CA ALA A 73 -3.74 -7.36 -4.64
C ALA A 73 -4.64 -8.61 -4.55
N THR A 74 -5.57 -8.70 -3.59
CA THR A 74 -6.44 -9.89 -3.45
C THR A 74 -7.22 -10.21 -4.73
N LYS A 75 -7.69 -9.20 -5.47
CA LYS A 75 -8.36 -9.41 -6.76
C LYS A 75 -7.40 -9.54 -7.94
N VAL A 76 -6.26 -8.86 -7.88
CA VAL A 76 -5.26 -8.83 -8.96
C VAL A 76 -4.43 -10.12 -8.98
N CYS A 77 -4.16 -10.69 -7.81
CA CYS A 77 -3.45 -11.93 -7.56
C CYS A 77 -4.31 -12.84 -6.65
N PRO A 78 -5.40 -13.46 -7.15
CA PRO A 78 -6.34 -14.22 -6.32
C PRO A 78 -5.72 -15.40 -5.56
N LYS A 79 -4.63 -15.97 -6.08
CA LYS A 79 -3.87 -17.04 -5.39
C LYS A 79 -2.86 -16.50 -4.38
N GLY A 80 -2.84 -15.19 -4.15
CA GLY A 80 -1.86 -14.50 -3.33
C GLY A 80 -0.50 -14.39 -4.01
N PHE A 81 0.48 -13.93 -3.22
CA PHE A 81 1.88 -13.79 -3.61
C PHE A 81 2.77 -13.94 -2.37
N HIS A 82 4.01 -14.38 -2.59
CA HIS A 82 5.03 -14.49 -1.56
C HIS A 82 5.61 -13.10 -1.25
N PHE A 83 5.83 -12.81 0.04
CA PHE A 83 6.28 -11.48 0.48
C PHE A 83 7.70 -11.15 -0.02
N ALA A 84 8.65 -12.09 0.07
CA ALA A 84 10.02 -11.91 -0.44
C ALA A 84 10.16 -12.16 -1.95
N GLN A 85 9.44 -13.14 -2.51
CA GLN A 85 9.49 -13.49 -3.94
C GLN A 85 8.18 -13.13 -4.64
N LYS A 86 8.01 -11.84 -4.92
CA LYS A 86 6.74 -11.27 -5.40
C LYS A 86 6.20 -11.86 -6.70
N LEU A 87 6.99 -12.61 -7.49
CA LEU A 87 6.57 -13.28 -8.72
C LEU A 87 6.14 -14.74 -8.51
N SER A 88 6.13 -15.21 -7.26
CA SER A 88 5.75 -16.57 -6.90
C SER A 88 4.67 -16.56 -5.83
N VAL A 89 3.85 -17.62 -5.83
CA VAL A 89 2.93 -17.91 -4.72
C VAL A 89 3.66 -18.65 -3.59
N ASN A 90 4.63 -19.50 -3.93
CA ASN A 90 5.24 -20.49 -3.02
C ASN A 90 6.78 -20.53 -3.05
N SER A 91 7.43 -19.58 -3.72
CA SER A 91 8.88 -19.54 -3.96
C SER A 91 9.45 -20.72 -4.76
N VAL A 92 8.60 -21.51 -5.43
CA VAL A 92 8.99 -22.62 -6.31
C VAL A 92 8.61 -22.32 -7.76
N HIS A 93 7.42 -21.77 -7.99
CA HIS A 93 6.93 -21.42 -9.33
C HIS A 93 6.89 -19.91 -9.51
N TYR A 94 7.65 -19.38 -10.49
CA TYR A 94 7.82 -17.95 -10.73
C TYR A 94 6.84 -17.35 -11.76
N LYS A 95 5.64 -17.92 -11.83
CA LYS A 95 4.57 -17.45 -12.70
C LYS A 95 3.35 -17.13 -11.86
N LEU A 96 3.28 -15.89 -11.37
CA LEU A 96 2.13 -15.40 -10.63
C LEU A 96 0.93 -15.28 -11.61
N PRO A 97 -0.18 -15.99 -11.38
CA PRO A 97 -1.38 -15.80 -12.18
C PRO A 97 -2.03 -14.48 -11.78
N ASN A 98 -1.84 -13.46 -12.61
CA ASN A 98 -2.34 -12.11 -12.36
C ASN A 98 -3.41 -11.73 -13.37
N CYS A 99 -4.39 -10.94 -12.92
CA CYS A 99 -5.34 -10.26 -13.77
C CYS A 99 -4.89 -8.80 -13.99
N TYR A 100 -5.27 -8.18 -15.11
CA TYR A 100 -5.10 -6.74 -15.28
C TYR A 100 -5.99 -5.99 -14.29
N HIS A 101 -5.54 -4.81 -13.82
CA HIS A 101 -6.25 -4.07 -12.78
C HIS A 101 -7.65 -3.65 -13.25
N CYS A 102 -7.80 -3.31 -14.53
CA CYS A 102 -9.05 -2.95 -15.16
C CYS A 102 -10.06 -4.12 -15.19
N CYS A 103 -9.59 -5.36 -15.34
CA CYS A 103 -10.45 -6.55 -15.39
C CYS A 103 -11.07 -6.90 -14.03
N VAL A 104 -10.47 -6.40 -12.94
CA VAL A 104 -10.85 -6.75 -11.55
C VAL A 104 -11.20 -5.52 -10.71
N ALA A 105 -11.49 -4.40 -11.37
CA ALA A 105 -11.86 -3.17 -10.71
C ALA A 105 -13.10 -3.35 -9.80
N PRO A 106 -13.21 -2.61 -8.69
CA PRO A 106 -12.23 -1.67 -8.16
C PRO A 106 -11.07 -2.37 -7.44
N VAL A 107 -9.85 -1.88 -7.67
CA VAL A 107 -8.63 -2.17 -6.92
C VAL A 107 -8.39 -1.03 -5.93
N GLN A 108 -8.00 -1.38 -4.70
CA GLN A 108 -7.76 -0.42 -3.63
C GLN A 108 -6.27 -0.11 -3.53
N TYR A 109 -5.95 1.16 -3.30
CA TYR A 109 -4.59 1.67 -3.20
C TYR A 109 -4.42 2.39 -1.87
N TYR A 110 -3.22 2.27 -1.29
CA TYR A 110 -2.89 2.74 0.04
C TYR A 110 -1.53 3.42 0.05
N ILE A 111 -1.42 4.47 0.85
CA ILE A 111 -0.17 5.13 1.21
C ILE A 111 0.36 4.43 2.49
N ILE A 112 1.64 4.07 2.48
CA ILE A 112 2.36 3.43 3.59
C ILE A 112 3.57 4.27 4.02
N ASN A 113 4.26 3.84 5.08
CA ASN A 113 5.52 4.39 5.57
C ASN A 113 5.44 5.86 6.05
N PHE A 114 4.85 6.02 7.24
CA PHE A 114 4.63 7.33 7.87
C PHE A 114 5.80 7.81 8.74
N GLU A 115 6.97 7.18 8.65
CA GLU A 115 8.13 7.50 9.51
C GLU A 115 8.58 8.97 9.43
N SER A 116 8.43 9.59 8.25
CA SER A 116 8.79 10.99 8.02
C SER A 116 7.61 11.95 8.17
N SER A 117 6.43 11.44 8.51
CA SER A 117 5.22 12.26 8.57
C SER A 117 5.27 13.28 9.71
N LYS A 118 4.68 14.45 9.49
CA LYS A 118 4.62 15.54 10.47
C LYS A 118 3.24 16.15 10.53
N GLU A 119 2.78 16.46 11.73
CA GLU A 119 1.64 17.33 11.94
C GLU A 119 2.10 18.80 11.85
N MET A 120 1.27 19.66 11.27
CA MET A 120 1.52 21.10 11.25
C MET A 120 1.31 21.66 12.64
N GLU A 121 2.36 22.21 13.24
CA GLU A 121 2.23 22.98 14.49
C GLU A 121 1.46 24.28 14.21
N GLU A 122 0.47 24.59 15.05
CA GLU A 122 -0.16 25.92 15.04
C GLU A 122 0.84 26.92 15.62
N GLY A 123 1.20 27.93 14.82
CA GLY A 123 2.11 29.01 15.23
C GLY A 123 1.49 30.04 16.15
#